data_AF-A0A0R1VU73-F1
#
_entry.id   AF-A0A0R1VU73-F1
#
_cell.length_a   1.000
_cell.length_b   1.000
_cell.length_c   1.000
_cell.angle_alpha   90.00
_cell.angle_beta   90.00
_cell.angle_gamma   90.00
#
_symmetry.space_group_name_H-M   'P 1'
#
loop_
_entity.id
_entity.type
_entity.pdbx_description
1 polymer ?
#
loop_
_entity_poly.entity_id
_entity_poly.type
_entity_poly.pdbx_seq_one_letter_code
_entity_poly.pdbx_strand_id
1 'polypeptide(L)'
;MDQLVSLGNRYLKNLQESEITASMVNSYVKKGLMHRPDKKKYDTTNVAELVVISLLKSIYSLETIKKCLQAVTKDTQTEQSYNYFAQLFNKTLAEISNNSFSFDFNYQDDLITSTEKFAVHAVIYKIIGEKAINLKAPN
;
A
#
# COMPACT_ATOMS: atom_id res chain seq x y z
N MET A 1 10.84 16.81 -1.08
CA MET A 1 9.44 16.46 -0.79
C MET A 1 8.64 16.41 -2.07
N ASP A 2 8.66 17.47 -2.88
CA ASP A 2 7.94 17.55 -4.16
C ASP A 2 8.24 16.38 -5.09
N GLN A 3 9.51 15.99 -5.21
CA GLN A 3 9.92 14.79 -5.96
C GLN A 3 9.27 13.51 -5.43
N LEU A 4 9.24 13.30 -4.11
CA LEU A 4 8.62 12.13 -3.49
C LEU A 4 7.10 12.11 -3.76
N VAL A 5 6.44 13.25 -3.58
CA VAL A 5 5.00 13.40 -3.84
C VAL A 5 4.70 13.11 -5.32
N SER A 6 5.49 13.70 -6.23
CA SER A 6 5.36 13.46 -7.67
C SER A 6 5.55 11.98 -8.04
N LEU A 7 6.56 11.32 -7.48
CA LEU A 7 6.78 9.89 -7.70
C LEU A 7 5.64 9.05 -7.14
N GLY A 8 5.18 9.34 -5.92
CA GLY A 8 4.04 8.65 -5.31
C GLY A 8 2.77 8.77 -6.16
N ASN A 9 2.42 9.99 -6.57
CA ASN A 9 1.27 10.23 -7.44
C ASN A 9 1.43 9.55 -8.81
N ARG A 10 2.63 9.50 -9.37
CA ARG A 10 2.90 8.76 -10.61
C ARG A 10 2.64 7.27 -10.47
N TYR A 11 3.14 6.64 -9.40
CA TYR A 11 2.95 5.20 -9.18
C TYR A 11 1.52 4.83 -8.80
N LEU A 12 0.81 5.72 -8.11
CA LEU A 12 -0.53 5.45 -7.58
C LEU A 12 -1.66 5.99 -8.46
N LYS A 13 -1.36 6.66 -9.58
CA LYS A 13 -2.34 7.33 -10.46
C LYS A 13 -3.57 6.47 -10.80
N ASN A 14 -3.38 5.17 -10.99
CA ASN A 14 -4.45 4.23 -11.37
C ASN A 14 -4.96 3.37 -10.20
N LEU A 15 -4.44 3.59 -8.99
CA LEU A 15 -4.67 2.78 -7.80
C LEU A 15 -5.37 3.56 -6.67
N GLN A 16 -5.48 4.89 -6.77
CA GLN A 16 -6.25 5.72 -5.85
C GLN A 16 -6.86 6.91 -6.58
N GLU A 17 -7.95 7.47 -6.06
CA GLU A 17 -8.62 8.63 -6.65
C GLU A 17 -8.03 9.97 -6.24
N SER A 18 -7.44 10.04 -5.04
CA SER A 18 -6.91 11.28 -4.47
C SER A 18 -5.40 11.37 -4.61
N GLU A 19 -4.91 12.56 -4.95
CA GLU A 19 -3.49 12.83 -4.98
C GLU A 19 -2.92 12.94 -3.57
N ILE A 20 -1.72 12.40 -3.39
CA ILE A 20 -0.89 12.60 -2.21
C ILE A 20 -0.46 14.05 -2.17
N THR A 21 -0.56 14.65 -0.99
CA THR A 21 -0.08 16.01 -0.72
C THR A 21 1.17 15.99 0.17
N ALA A 22 1.96 17.07 0.11
CA ALA A 22 3.07 17.31 1.03
C ALA A 22 2.65 17.24 2.51
N SER A 23 1.43 17.68 2.83
CA SER A 23 0.87 17.61 4.19
C SER A 23 0.65 16.17 4.65
N MET A 24 0.16 15.29 3.76
CA MET A 24 0.02 13.85 4.05
C MET A 24 1.36 13.20 4.35
N VAL A 25 2.38 13.44 3.51
CA VAL A 25 3.75 12.93 3.75
C VAL A 25 4.28 13.41 5.11
N ASN A 26 4.11 14.70 5.42
CA ASN A 26 4.49 15.24 6.73
C ASN A 26 3.74 14.57 7.88
N SER A 27 2.46 14.29 7.71
CA SER A 27 1.64 13.58 8.70
C SER A 27 2.18 12.16 8.94
N TYR A 28 2.56 11.44 7.89
CA TYR A 28 3.12 10.09 7.99
C TYR A 28 4.46 10.07 8.73
N VAL A 29 5.36 11.00 8.41
CA VAL A 29 6.64 11.15 9.11
C VAL A 29 6.44 11.53 10.58
N LYS A 30 5.56 12.50 10.87
CA LYS A 30 5.27 12.93 12.26
C LYS A 30 4.69 11.81 13.11
N LYS A 31 3.83 10.97 12.54
CA LYS A 31 3.20 9.84 13.23
C LYS A 31 4.09 8.59 13.29
N GLY A 32 5.24 8.61 12.62
CA GLY A 32 6.22 7.51 12.60
C GLY A 32 5.79 6.33 11.74
N LEU A 33 5.02 6.56 10.67
CA LEU A 33 4.73 5.53 9.66
C LEU A 33 5.79 5.48 8.55
N MET A 34 6.52 6.58 8.37
CA MET A 34 7.57 6.75 7.36
C MET A 34 8.82 7.26 8.05
N HIS A 35 9.99 6.81 7.60
CA HIS A 35 11.26 7.28 8.15
C HIS A 35 11.45 8.78 7.90
N ARG A 36 12.23 9.42 8.78
CA ARG A 36 12.57 10.84 8.59
C ARG A 36 13.56 10.95 7.43
N PRO A 37 13.36 11.90 6.49
CA PRO A 37 14.31 12.11 5.40
C PRO A 37 15.65 12.63 5.93
N ASP A 38 16.76 12.14 5.37
CA ASP A 38 18.09 12.64 5.71
C ASP A 38 18.33 13.99 5.03
N LYS A 39 18.55 15.07 5.80
CA LYS A 39 18.77 16.44 5.29
C LYS A 39 17.73 16.87 4.24
N LYS A 40 16.45 16.49 4.42
CA LYS A 40 15.33 16.75 3.50
C LYS A 40 15.40 16.00 2.15
N LYS A 41 16.33 15.06 2.00
CA LYS A 41 16.41 14.15 0.85
C LYS A 41 15.61 12.88 1.17
N TYR A 42 14.75 12.53 0.23
CA TYR A 42 13.95 11.31 0.28
C TYR A 42 14.61 10.30 -0.63
N ASP A 43 14.73 9.06 -0.17
CA ASP A 43 15.32 7.95 -0.91
C ASP A 43 14.25 6.98 -1.44
N THR A 44 14.70 5.88 -2.02
CA THR A 44 13.83 4.81 -2.53
C THR A 44 13.02 4.13 -1.43
N THR A 45 13.56 4.03 -0.21
CA THR A 45 12.83 3.49 0.96
C THR A 45 11.63 4.36 1.29
N ASN A 46 11.79 5.69 1.28
CA ASN A 46 10.68 6.62 1.50
C ASN A 46 9.59 6.48 0.41
N VAL A 47 9.98 6.18 -0.84
CA VAL A 47 9.02 5.92 -1.92
C VAL A 47 8.25 4.62 -1.68
N ALA A 48 8.94 3.55 -1.30
CA ALA A 48 8.33 2.26 -0.97
C ALA A 48 7.31 2.40 0.17
N GLU A 49 7.70 3.08 1.26
CA GLU A 49 6.82 3.38 2.38
C GLU A 49 5.60 4.20 1.95
N LEU A 50 5.80 5.23 1.13
CA LEU A 50 4.70 6.07 0.66
C LEU A 50 3.66 5.25 -0.11
N VAL A 51 4.11 4.40 -1.02
CA VAL A 51 3.23 3.54 -1.82
C VAL A 51 2.43 2.60 -0.94
N VAL A 52 3.09 1.88 -0.02
CA VAL A 52 2.42 0.92 0.87
C VAL A 52 1.43 1.63 1.81
N ILE A 53 1.84 2.73 2.45
CA ILE A 53 0.97 3.50 3.35
C ILE A 53 -0.26 4.01 2.60
N SER A 54 -0.09 4.55 1.39
CA SER A 54 -1.20 5.07 0.59
C SER A 54 -2.20 3.97 0.21
N LEU A 55 -1.71 2.80 -0.21
CA LEU A 55 -2.57 1.66 -0.53
C LEU A 55 -3.33 1.18 0.70
N LEU A 56 -2.66 0.97 1.83
CA LEU A 56 -3.29 0.52 3.06
C LEU A 56 -4.26 1.56 3.65
N LYS A 57 -4.00 2.85 3.48
CA LYS A 57 -4.86 3.94 3.96
C LYS A 57 -6.25 3.94 3.31
N SER A 58 -6.40 3.28 2.17
CA SER A 58 -7.69 3.08 1.52
C SER A 58 -8.63 2.15 2.31
N ILE A 59 -8.08 1.23 3.13
CA ILE A 59 -8.85 0.24 3.89
C ILE A 59 -8.66 0.33 5.41
N TYR A 60 -7.57 0.97 5.87
CA TYR A 60 -7.21 1.05 7.28
C TYR A 60 -7.03 2.48 7.78
N SER A 61 -7.19 2.63 9.11
CA SER A 61 -6.82 3.85 9.83
C SER A 61 -5.29 3.97 9.94
N LEU A 62 -4.77 5.18 10.12
CA LEU A 62 -3.33 5.38 10.31
C LEU A 62 -2.78 4.66 11.56
N GLU A 63 -3.59 4.55 12.62
CA GLU A 63 -3.18 3.82 13.83
C GLU A 63 -3.10 2.31 13.57
N THR A 64 -4.04 1.76 12.78
CA THR A 64 -3.99 0.35 12.35
C THR A 64 -2.77 0.07 11.49
N ILE A 65 -2.48 0.95 10.51
CA ILE A 65 -1.32 0.82 9.64
C ILE A 65 -0.03 0.87 10.44
N LYS A 66 0.07 1.79 11.41
CA LYS A 66 1.24 1.89 12.28
C LYS A 66 1.48 0.60 13.05
N LYS A 67 0.44 -0.02 13.62
CA LYS A 67 0.56 -1.33 14.30
C LYS A 67 1.01 -2.43 13.35
N CYS A 68 0.49 -2.47 12.13
CA CYS A 68 0.90 -3.43 11.10
C CYS A 68 2.38 -3.26 10.73
N LEU A 69 2.82 -2.05 10.40
CA LEU A 69 4.22 -1.76 10.05
C LEU A 69 5.18 -2.09 11.20
N GLN A 70 4.77 -1.86 12.45
CA GLN A 70 5.58 -2.21 13.62
C GLN A 70 5.70 -3.72 13.85
N ALA A 71 4.72 -4.52 13.42
CA ALA A 71 4.81 -5.98 13.46
C ALA A 71 5.79 -6.49 12.39
N VAL A 72 5.67 -5.99 11.15
CA VAL A 72 6.51 -6.41 10.01
C VAL A 72 7.98 -6.01 10.18
N THR A 73 8.23 -4.78 10.65
CA THR A 73 9.60 -4.22 10.78
C THR A 73 10.45 -4.90 11.85
N LYS A 74 9.84 -5.61 12.81
CA LYS A 74 10.59 -6.35 13.83
C LYS A 74 11.31 -7.58 13.28
N ASP A 75 10.77 -8.13 12.20
CA ASP A 75 11.14 -9.46 11.71
C ASP A 75 11.85 -9.42 10.35
N THR A 76 11.83 -8.28 9.63
CA THR A 76 12.32 -8.18 8.25
C THR A 76 12.95 -6.82 7.90
N GLN A 77 13.83 -6.81 6.90
CA GLN A 77 14.37 -5.57 6.31
C GLN A 77 13.33 -4.92 5.40
N THR A 78 13.22 -3.58 5.41
CA THR A 78 12.20 -2.82 4.66
C THR A 78 12.12 -3.17 3.17
N GLU A 79 13.27 -3.42 2.53
CA GLU A 79 13.31 -3.85 1.12
C GLU A 79 12.64 -5.21 0.90
N GLN A 80 12.90 -6.18 1.78
CA GLN A 80 12.31 -7.51 1.70
C GLN A 80 10.80 -7.45 1.91
N SER A 81 10.33 -6.70 2.91
CA SER A 81 8.90 -6.53 3.17
C SER A 81 8.20 -5.86 1.99
N TYR A 82 8.80 -4.81 1.42
CA TYR A 82 8.26 -4.16 0.24
C TYR A 82 8.19 -5.09 -0.97
N ASN A 83 9.28 -5.83 -1.24
CA ASN A 83 9.34 -6.76 -2.36
C ASN A 83 8.30 -7.87 -2.22
N TYR A 84 8.12 -8.40 -1.01
CA TYR A 84 7.07 -9.39 -0.73
C TYR A 84 5.67 -8.82 -0.98
N PHE A 85 5.37 -7.64 -0.41
CA PHE A 85 4.09 -6.96 -0.63
C PHE A 85 3.81 -6.72 -2.12
N ALA A 86 4.81 -6.22 -2.86
CA ALA A 86 4.69 -5.94 -4.29
C ALA A 86 4.48 -7.23 -5.12
N GLN A 87 5.20 -8.31 -4.81
CA GLN A 87 5.01 -9.60 -5.47
C GLN A 87 3.60 -10.15 -5.22
N LEU A 88 3.13 -10.11 -3.97
CA LEU A 88 1.80 -10.55 -3.59
C LEU A 88 0.72 -9.73 -4.31
N PHE A 89 0.86 -8.40 -4.31
CA PHE A 89 -0.06 -7.49 -5.01
C PHE A 89 -0.14 -7.78 -6.51
N ASN A 90 1.01 -7.92 -7.18
CA ASN A 90 1.07 -8.20 -8.61
C ASN A 90 0.53 -9.58 -8.95
N LYS A 91 0.81 -10.60 -8.13
CA LYS A 91 0.27 -11.95 -8.29
C LYS A 91 -1.24 -11.94 -8.20
N THR A 92 -1.81 -11.36 -7.14
CA THR A 92 -3.26 -11.29 -6.95
C THR A 92 -3.95 -10.52 -8.08
N LEU A 93 -3.35 -9.42 -8.56
CA LEU A 93 -3.90 -8.67 -9.69
C LEU A 93 -3.91 -9.51 -10.98
N ALA A 94 -2.85 -10.29 -11.23
CA ALA A 94 -2.77 -11.18 -12.38
C ALA A 94 -3.77 -12.33 -12.31
N GLU A 95 -3.98 -12.91 -11.12
CA GLU A 95 -4.99 -13.96 -10.88
C GLU A 95 -6.40 -13.45 -11.20
N ILE A 96 -6.76 -12.27 -10.67
CA ILE A 96 -8.06 -11.63 -10.94
C ILE A 96 -8.21 -11.35 -12.44
N SER A 97 -7.16 -10.87 -13.11
CA SER A 97 -7.19 -10.62 -14.56
C SER A 97 -7.43 -11.89 -15.38
N ASN A 98 -6.99 -13.05 -14.89
CA ASN A 98 -7.20 -14.35 -15.52
C ASN A 98 -8.54 -15.00 -15.14
N ASN A 99 -9.45 -14.24 -14.50
CA ASN A 99 -10.70 -14.75 -13.91
C ASN A 99 -10.50 -15.86 -12.87
N SER A 100 -9.32 -15.92 -12.26
CA SER A 100 -9.00 -16.82 -11.16
C SER A 100 -9.23 -16.08 -9.84
N PHE A 101 -10.43 -16.22 -9.29
CA PHE A 101 -10.84 -15.54 -8.04
C PHE A 101 -10.54 -16.36 -6.77
N SER A 102 -9.45 -17.13 -6.78
CA SER A 102 -9.08 -17.97 -5.63
C SER A 102 -8.32 -17.16 -4.60
N PHE A 103 -8.86 -17.05 -3.39
CA PHE A 103 -8.11 -16.60 -2.22
C PHE A 103 -7.39 -17.79 -1.60
N ASP A 104 -6.07 -17.86 -1.76
CA ASP A 104 -5.23 -18.92 -1.19
C ASP A 104 -4.96 -18.66 0.30
N PHE A 105 -5.94 -19.01 1.12
CA PHE A 105 -5.83 -18.98 2.58
C PHE A 105 -5.23 -20.28 3.09
N ASN A 106 -4.08 -20.18 3.74
CA ASN A 106 -3.48 -21.30 4.45
C ASN A 106 -3.47 -20.98 5.95
N TYR A 107 -4.18 -21.78 6.75
CA TYR A 107 -4.24 -21.61 8.21
C TYR A 107 -2.87 -21.83 8.90
N GLN A 108 -1.91 -22.43 8.19
CA GLN A 108 -0.53 -22.59 8.67
C GLN A 108 0.35 -21.37 8.44
N ASP A 109 -0.10 -20.40 7.62
CA ASP A 109 0.62 -19.15 7.44
C ASP A 109 0.67 -18.41 8.78
N ASP A 110 1.77 -17.72 9.05
CA ASP A 110 1.83 -16.83 10.21
C ASP A 110 0.81 -15.68 10.06
N LEU A 111 0.52 -15.02 11.18
CA LEU A 111 -0.49 -13.96 11.23
C LEU A 111 -0.12 -12.75 10.36
N ILE A 112 1.17 -12.45 10.17
CA ILE A 112 1.62 -11.33 9.36
C ILE A 112 1.35 -11.65 7.89
N THR A 113 1.79 -12.82 7.43
CA THR A 113 1.54 -13.33 6.06
C THR A 113 0.05 -13.32 5.73
N SER A 114 -0.78 -13.85 6.63
CA SER A 114 -2.24 -13.85 6.46
C SER A 114 -2.82 -12.44 6.39
N THR A 115 -2.35 -11.53 7.25
CA THR A 115 -2.79 -10.13 7.28
C THR A 115 -2.43 -9.40 5.99
N GLU A 116 -1.24 -9.62 5.44
CA GLU A 116 -0.82 -9.03 4.16
C GLU A 116 -1.68 -9.55 3.00
N LYS A 117 -1.98 -10.85 2.95
CA LYS A 117 -2.92 -11.42 1.98
C LYS A 117 -4.29 -10.76 2.05
N PHE A 118 -4.86 -10.60 3.25
CA PHE A 118 -6.15 -9.93 3.42
C PHE A 118 -6.10 -8.46 2.98
N ALA A 119 -5.05 -7.74 3.37
CA ALA A 119 -4.90 -6.33 3.03
C ALA A 119 -4.78 -6.12 1.51
N VAL A 120 -3.96 -6.91 0.82
CA VAL A 120 -3.80 -6.84 -0.64
C VAL A 120 -5.12 -7.10 -1.36
N HIS A 121 -5.85 -8.15 -0.99
CA HIS A 121 -7.15 -8.45 -1.61
C HIS A 121 -8.17 -7.35 -1.35
N ALA A 122 -8.25 -6.85 -0.12
CA ALA A 122 -9.17 -5.76 0.23
C ALA A 122 -8.88 -4.48 -0.56
N VAL A 123 -7.60 -4.10 -0.70
CA VAL A 123 -7.19 -2.95 -1.52
C VAL A 123 -7.57 -3.17 -2.98
N ILE A 124 -7.22 -4.31 -3.58
CA ILE A 124 -7.49 -4.57 -4.99
C ILE A 124 -8.99 -4.59 -5.28
N TYR A 125 -9.78 -5.31 -4.48
CA TYR A 125 -11.23 -5.36 -4.67
C TYR A 125 -11.90 -4.00 -4.46
N LYS A 126 -11.43 -3.20 -3.51
CA LYS A 126 -11.88 -1.82 -3.36
C LYS A 126 -11.61 -1.00 -4.63
N ILE A 127 -10.38 -1.05 -5.17
CA ILE A 127 -10.01 -0.34 -6.40
C ILE A 127 -10.89 -0.77 -7.58
N ILE A 128 -11.10 -2.08 -7.75
CA ILE A 128 -11.94 -2.61 -8.82
C ILE A 128 -13.40 -2.14 -8.65
N GLY A 129 -13.93 -2.20 -7.43
CA GLY A 129 -15.29 -1.74 -7.12
C GLY A 129 -15.49 -0.25 -7.41
N GLU A 130 -14.57 0.60 -6.95
CA GLU A 130 -14.61 2.05 -7.21
C GLU A 130 -14.57 2.35 -8.71
N LYS A 131 -13.68 1.69 -9.46
CA LYS A 131 -13.63 1.83 -10.93
C LYS A 131 -14.93 1.37 -11.60
N ALA A 132 -15.49 0.24 -11.19
CA ALA A 132 -16.73 -0.28 -11.75
C ALA A 132 -17.93 0.65 -11.49
N ILE A 133 -17.97 1.30 -10.33
CA ILE A 133 -18.98 2.32 -9.99
C ILE A 133 -18.83 3.54 -10.89
N ASN A 134 -17.61 4.08 -11.00
CA ASN A 134 -17.34 5.28 -11.81
C ASN A 134 -17.59 5.08 -13.30
N LEU A 135 -17.41 3.85 -13.82
CA LEU A 135 -17.78 3.52 -15.20
C LEU A 135 -19.29 3.48 -15.45
N LYS A 136 -20.11 3.26 -14.41
CA LYS A 136 -21.57 3.22 -14.51
C LYS A 136 -22.25 4.56 -14.20
N ALA A 137 -21.55 5.48 -13.54
CA ALA A 137 -22.06 6.82 -13.31
C ALA A 137 -22.08 7.61 -14.64
N PRO A 138 -23.25 8.09 -15.12
CA PRO A 138 -23.26 8.99 -16.26
C PRO A 138 -22.52 10.29 -15.88
N ASN A 139 -21.63 10.74 -16.77
CA ASN A 139 -20.99 12.06 -16.69
C ASN A 139 -22.04 13.18 -16.66
#